data_AF-M7MG69-F1
#
_entry.id   AF-M7MG69-F1
#
_cell.length_a   1.000
_cell.length_b   1.000
_cell.length_c   1.000
_cell.angle_alpha   90.00
_cell.angle_beta   90.00
_cell.angle_gamma   90.00
#
_symmetry.space_group_name_H-M   'P 1'
#
loop_
_entity.id
_entity.type
_entity.pdbx_description
1 polymer ?
#
loop_
_entity_poly.entity_id
_entity_poly.type
_entity_poly.pdbx_seq_one_letter_code
_entity_poly.pdbx_strand_id
1 'polypeptide(L)'
;MLLILLSWVLILTFAIVVGVSVNRLLKLQEVNPVLVIFHGFFTLTLLAGCWAIFAAIDWKFFIFLLIVLVCFIFTNHSLIINYLTLFKQEFQKTSNFVKIILAVILVLILAQSASAPSLLDNESYYIQTIAWLNEFGLVNGLINLHLFLGQNSGWHILQSAFNFNFIYDRFNDLNGLCLLLANYYALVKLNHYFKFKNNPLDLAIGLFPIFNVFLFQFVSSPSPDLAVYIISLFLFYGFLMNYHACSKNGLISLVMLTSFLILIKVTTIVFVLFPMVIYIKHYNHVKQYSFLVWLVALATLSLIVMKNILITGNAIYPMVGIGSLKASWSLPVHIETYFYKYAKAYGYAVTPEVYSNSTYLDLIKTWMFQTGMDGVFNKIMILVLCLFIIFIKKFKNNKAILFIYVIALLQLVVLFITSPQFRFYMPFVFILSLLLISKIITSESLAKRFLVLSVLAVLIPLVFNIPNLKTSTFSTSYLIEPHGNSRFAKDYQTINLGNTHINTPKNINFFWGTGNTPLPALNAQQLEYFKTNFKVIPQQRTEDLKDGFYFKTKH
;
A
#
# COMPACT_ATOMS: atom_id res chain seq x y z
N MET A 1 1.90 14.66 17.11
CA MET A 1 0.76 13.73 17.26
C MET A 1 -0.55 14.47 17.07
N LEU A 2 -0.76 15.60 17.76
CA LEU A 2 -1.98 16.40 17.66
C LEU A 2 -2.29 16.84 16.21
N LEU A 3 -1.30 17.37 15.50
CA LEU A 3 -1.51 17.81 14.10
C LEU A 3 -1.87 16.65 13.17
N ILE A 4 -1.27 15.48 13.36
CA ILE A 4 -1.62 14.25 12.62
C ILE A 4 -3.07 13.85 12.91
N LEU A 5 -3.50 13.88 14.17
CA LEU A 5 -4.87 13.54 14.55
C LEU A 5 -5.89 14.48 13.89
N LEU A 6 -5.63 15.79 13.88
CA LEU A 6 -6.48 16.77 13.21
C LEU A 6 -6.54 16.54 11.69
N SER A 7 -5.39 16.25 11.08
CA SER A 7 -5.30 15.85 9.67
C SER A 7 -6.15 14.62 9.38
N TRP A 8 -6.06 13.58 10.21
CA TRP A 8 -6.87 12.36 10.05
C TRP A 8 -8.37 12.60 10.15
N VAL A 9 -8.83 13.48 11.03
CA VAL A 9 -10.27 13.84 11.11
C VAL A 9 -10.73 14.46 9.79
N LEU A 10 -9.93 15.34 9.19
CA LEU A 10 -10.23 15.92 7.89
C LEU A 10 -10.24 14.85 6.79
N ILE A 11 -9.19 14.03 6.71
CA ILE A 11 -9.08 12.94 5.73
C ILE A 11 -10.27 11.96 5.83
N LEU A 12 -10.66 11.58 7.05
CA LEU A 12 -11.82 10.73 7.29
C LEU A 12 -13.13 11.38 6.83
N THR A 13 -13.27 12.69 7.01
CA THR A 13 -14.44 13.45 6.54
C THR A 13 -14.56 13.34 5.02
N PHE A 14 -13.46 13.60 4.29
CA PHE A 14 -13.43 13.43 2.83
C PHE A 14 -13.75 11.99 2.41
N ALA A 15 -13.09 11.01 3.03
CA ALA A 15 -13.25 9.61 2.67
C ALA A 15 -14.67 9.09 2.94
N ILE A 16 -15.30 9.45 4.06
CA ILE A 16 -16.68 9.07 4.36
C ILE A 16 -17.65 9.72 3.36
N VAL A 17 -17.55 11.03 3.14
CA VAL A 17 -18.49 11.75 2.26
C VAL A 17 -18.38 11.24 0.82
N VAL A 18 -17.17 11.11 0.28
CA VAL A 18 -16.94 10.56 -1.07
C VAL A 18 -17.37 9.10 -1.15
N GLY A 19 -17.05 8.29 -0.15
CA GLY A 19 -17.43 6.88 -0.08
C GLY A 19 -18.94 6.67 -0.08
N VAL A 20 -19.68 7.43 0.72
CA VAL A 20 -21.15 7.38 0.76
C VAL A 20 -21.74 7.80 -0.59
N SER A 21 -21.20 8.85 -1.19
CA SER A 21 -21.67 9.38 -2.48
C SER A 21 -21.46 8.38 -3.62
N VAL A 22 -20.29 7.74 -3.68
CA VAL A 22 -19.99 6.68 -4.65
C VAL A 22 -20.83 5.44 -4.41
N ASN A 23 -21.04 5.04 -3.16
CA ASN A 23 -21.93 3.93 -2.85
C ASN A 23 -23.35 4.22 -3.32
N ARG A 24 -23.86 5.44 -3.10
CA ARG A 24 -25.17 5.85 -3.63
C ARG A 24 -25.21 5.81 -5.16
N LEU A 25 -24.19 6.35 -5.84
CA LEU A 25 -24.08 6.35 -7.30
C LEU A 25 -24.11 4.92 -7.87
N LEU A 26 -23.36 4.02 -7.26
CA LEU A 26 -23.31 2.60 -7.62
C LEU A 26 -24.52 1.81 -7.10
N LYS A 27 -25.45 2.47 -6.39
CA LYS A 27 -26.62 1.89 -5.71
C LYS A 27 -26.23 0.70 -4.83
N LEU A 28 -25.21 0.89 -3.99
CA LEU A 28 -24.78 -0.02 -2.92
C LEU A 28 -25.43 0.43 -1.61
N GLN A 29 -25.95 -0.52 -0.85
CA GLN A 29 -26.69 -0.25 0.39
C GLN A 29 -26.07 -1.04 1.55
N GLU A 30 -26.22 -0.54 2.78
CA GLU A 30 -25.81 -1.25 4.01
C GLU A 30 -24.36 -1.78 4.01
N VAL A 31 -23.48 -1.14 3.22
CA VAL A 31 -22.06 -1.48 3.20
C VAL A 31 -21.46 -1.14 4.56
N ASN A 32 -20.57 -1.97 5.10
CA ASN A 32 -19.93 -1.69 6.38
C ASN A 32 -19.25 -0.30 6.35
N PRO A 33 -19.40 0.54 7.40
CA PRO A 33 -18.89 1.90 7.38
C PRO A 33 -17.38 2.03 7.12
N VAL A 34 -16.54 1.08 7.57
CA VAL A 34 -15.10 1.08 7.26
C VAL A 34 -14.86 0.82 5.78
N LEU A 35 -15.60 -0.11 5.16
CA LEU A 35 -15.49 -0.36 3.72
C LEU A 35 -15.91 0.86 2.90
N VAL A 36 -16.90 1.64 3.38
CA VAL A 36 -17.28 2.92 2.76
C VAL A 36 -16.10 3.90 2.75
N ILE A 37 -15.32 3.99 3.82
CA ILE A 37 -14.11 4.81 3.86
C ILE A 37 -13.11 4.36 2.79
N PHE A 38 -12.88 3.05 2.64
CA PHE A 38 -11.96 2.52 1.62
C PHE A 38 -12.48 2.70 0.18
N HIS A 39 -13.79 2.67 -0.03
CA HIS A 39 -14.38 3.08 -1.31
C HIS A 39 -14.11 4.56 -1.58
N GLY A 40 -14.21 5.41 -0.55
CA GLY A 40 -13.85 6.82 -0.60
C GLY A 40 -12.37 7.03 -0.94
N PHE A 41 -11.45 6.35 -0.25
CA PHE A 41 -10.01 6.40 -0.55
C PHE A 41 -9.71 5.96 -1.98
N PHE A 42 -10.32 4.88 -2.46
CA PHE A 42 -10.16 4.45 -3.84
C PHE A 42 -10.63 5.53 -4.83
N THR A 43 -11.81 6.11 -4.64
CA THR A 43 -12.31 7.16 -5.54
C THR A 43 -11.49 8.45 -5.45
N LEU A 44 -11.07 8.87 -4.26
CA LEU A 44 -10.16 10.01 -4.09
C LEU A 44 -8.83 9.77 -4.82
N THR A 45 -8.31 8.54 -4.79
CA THR A 45 -7.11 8.16 -5.53
C THR A 45 -7.33 8.27 -7.04
N LEU A 46 -8.47 7.82 -7.56
CA LEU A 46 -8.80 7.95 -8.98
C LEU A 46 -8.91 9.43 -9.39
N LEU A 47 -9.59 10.26 -8.58
CA LEU A 47 -9.74 11.69 -8.86
C LEU A 47 -8.38 12.40 -8.85
N ALA A 48 -7.55 12.17 -7.83
CA ALA A 48 -6.21 12.72 -7.74
C ALA A 48 -5.31 12.23 -8.88
N GLY A 49 -5.38 10.95 -9.24
CA GLY A 49 -4.64 10.39 -10.35
C GLY A 49 -5.04 10.99 -11.71
N CYS A 50 -6.34 11.16 -11.96
CA CYS A 50 -6.84 11.83 -13.17
C CYS A 50 -6.43 13.31 -13.21
N TRP A 51 -6.49 14.01 -12.07
CA TRP A 51 -6.02 15.40 -11.98
C TRP A 51 -4.52 15.51 -12.28
N ALA A 52 -3.73 14.60 -11.72
CA ALA A 52 -2.27 14.58 -11.84
C ALA A 52 -1.78 14.42 -13.29
N ILE A 53 -2.61 13.91 -14.21
CA ILE A 53 -2.31 13.87 -15.64
C ILE A 53 -2.14 15.28 -16.22
N PHE A 54 -2.86 16.27 -15.69
CA PHE A 54 -2.94 17.61 -16.27
C PHE A 54 -2.26 18.67 -15.40
N ALA A 55 -2.35 18.53 -14.07
CA ALA A 55 -1.91 19.54 -13.12
C ALA A 55 -1.33 18.94 -11.83
N ALA A 56 -0.59 19.76 -11.10
CA ALA A 56 -0.02 19.40 -9.82
C ALA A 56 -1.12 19.15 -8.75
N ILE A 57 -0.90 18.20 -7.85
CA ILE A 57 -1.77 17.94 -6.69
C ILE A 57 -1.39 18.94 -5.59
N ASP A 58 -1.80 20.19 -5.76
CA ASP A 58 -1.49 21.31 -4.86
C ASP A 58 -2.75 21.85 -4.16
N TRP A 59 -2.68 23.09 -3.68
CA TRP A 59 -3.82 23.79 -3.07
C TRP A 59 -5.02 23.95 -4.02
N LYS A 60 -4.81 24.01 -5.35
CA LYS A 60 -5.90 24.13 -6.34
C LYS A 60 -6.70 22.83 -6.41
N PHE A 61 -6.01 21.69 -6.41
CA PHE A 61 -6.67 20.39 -6.31
C PHE A 61 -7.45 20.27 -5.00
N PHE A 62 -6.89 20.78 -3.89
CA PHE A 62 -7.58 20.77 -2.61
C PHE A 62 -8.86 21.63 -2.62
N ILE A 63 -8.85 22.81 -3.25
CA ILE A 63 -10.07 23.62 -3.46
C ILE A 63 -11.10 22.86 -4.29
N PHE A 64 -10.68 22.21 -5.38
CA PHE A 64 -11.56 21.35 -6.17
C PHE A 64 -12.19 20.26 -5.30
N LEU A 65 -11.40 19.56 -4.48
CA LEU A 65 -11.92 18.56 -3.55
C LEU A 65 -12.90 19.15 -2.53
N LEU A 66 -12.65 20.36 -2.00
CA LEU A 66 -13.57 21.02 -1.07
C LEU A 66 -14.92 21.32 -1.73
N ILE A 67 -14.93 21.77 -2.99
CA ILE A 67 -16.17 22.00 -3.74
C ILE A 67 -16.92 20.68 -3.92
N VAL A 68 -16.23 19.61 -4.33
CA VAL A 68 -16.82 18.26 -4.46
C VAL A 68 -17.38 17.79 -3.12
N LEU A 69 -16.66 18.00 -2.02
CA LEU A 69 -17.06 17.64 -0.67
C LEU A 69 -18.37 18.34 -0.28
N VAL A 70 -18.45 19.66 -0.47
CA VAL A 70 -19.63 20.47 -0.15
C VAL A 70 -20.84 20.01 -0.96
N CYS A 71 -20.67 19.82 -2.27
CA CYS A 71 -21.72 19.29 -3.15
C CYS A 71 -22.22 17.91 -2.69
N PHE A 72 -21.32 17.02 -2.29
CA PHE A 72 -21.65 15.69 -1.80
C PHE A 72 -22.32 15.70 -0.42
N ILE A 73 -21.93 16.60 0.48
CA ILE A 73 -22.62 16.81 1.76
C ILE A 73 -24.06 17.24 1.50
N PHE A 74 -24.28 18.26 0.65
CA PHE A 74 -25.63 18.74 0.37
C PHE A 74 -26.51 17.67 -0.28
N THR A 75 -25.97 16.90 -1.23
CA THR A 75 -26.75 15.88 -1.95
C THR A 75 -27.01 14.62 -1.13
N ASN A 76 -26.09 14.24 -0.22
CA ASN A 76 -26.11 12.96 0.50
C ASN A 76 -26.22 13.10 2.03
N HIS A 77 -26.61 14.27 2.53
CA HIS A 77 -26.63 14.62 3.96
C HIS A 77 -27.23 13.54 4.87
N SER A 78 -28.44 13.07 4.56
CA SER A 78 -29.14 12.06 5.37
C SER A 78 -28.41 10.72 5.41
N LEU A 79 -27.86 10.28 4.27
CA LEU A 79 -27.07 9.05 4.20
C LEU A 79 -25.77 9.18 4.98
N ILE A 80 -25.10 10.32 4.89
CA ILE A 80 -23.86 10.59 5.63
C ILE A 80 -24.14 10.53 7.14
N ILE A 81 -25.20 11.19 7.62
CA ILE A 81 -25.62 11.13 9.03
C ILE A 81 -25.93 9.69 9.45
N ASN A 82 -26.63 8.92 8.62
CA ASN A 82 -26.92 7.52 8.90
C ASN A 82 -25.63 6.71 9.08
N TYR A 83 -24.65 6.88 8.20
CA TYR A 83 -23.36 6.21 8.30
C TYR A 83 -22.55 6.61 9.54
N LEU A 84 -22.53 7.90 9.89
CA LEU A 84 -21.90 8.38 11.12
C LEU A 84 -22.61 7.83 12.37
N THR A 85 -23.94 7.74 12.33
CA THR A 85 -24.75 7.17 13.40
C THR A 85 -24.47 5.67 13.56
N LEU A 86 -24.34 4.93 12.45
CA LEU A 86 -23.96 3.51 12.47
C LEU A 86 -22.58 3.33 13.11
N PHE A 87 -21.58 4.12 12.71
CA PHE A 87 -20.25 4.11 13.35
C PHE A 87 -20.33 4.35 14.86
N LYS A 88 -21.07 5.38 15.27
CA LYS A 88 -21.26 5.71 16.69
C LYS A 88 -21.93 4.57 17.45
N GLN A 89 -22.98 3.97 16.89
CA GLN A 89 -23.70 2.86 17.51
C GLN A 89 -22.85 1.60 17.60
N GLU A 90 -22.10 1.24 16.54
CA GLU A 90 -21.16 0.11 16.56
C GLU A 90 -20.12 0.30 17.66
N PHE A 91 -19.48 1.48 17.72
CA PHE A 91 -18.49 1.80 18.73
C PHE A 91 -19.07 1.77 20.15
N GLN A 92 -20.25 2.36 20.37
CA GLN A 92 -20.92 2.34 21.68
C GLN A 92 -21.23 0.93 22.17
N LYS A 93 -21.65 0.04 21.26
CA LYS A 93 -21.95 -1.37 21.53
C LYS A 93 -20.70 -2.22 21.81
N THR A 94 -19.49 -1.72 21.58
CA THR A 94 -18.26 -2.46 21.94
C THR A 94 -18.04 -2.50 23.45
N SER A 95 -17.40 -3.57 23.93
CA SER A 95 -17.01 -3.73 25.33
C SER A 95 -15.95 -2.70 25.77
N ASN A 96 -15.87 -2.42 27.07
CA ASN A 96 -14.85 -1.52 27.62
C ASN A 96 -13.42 -1.98 27.30
N PHE A 97 -13.18 -3.30 27.26
CA PHE A 97 -11.89 -3.85 26.84
C PHE A 97 -11.51 -3.40 25.42
N VAL A 98 -12.44 -3.51 24.46
CA VAL A 98 -12.22 -3.09 23.06
C VAL A 98 -11.99 -1.58 22.97
N LYS A 99 -12.73 -0.77 23.73
CA LYS A 99 -12.52 0.68 23.75
C LYS A 99 -11.13 1.05 24.28
N ILE A 100 -10.70 0.43 25.38
CA ILE A 100 -9.37 0.66 25.97
C ILE A 100 -8.27 0.21 25.02
N ILE A 101 -8.35 -1.00 24.47
CA ILE A 101 -7.29 -1.52 23.58
C ILE A 101 -7.20 -0.69 22.29
N LEU A 102 -8.32 -0.23 21.74
CA LEU A 102 -8.33 0.66 20.58
C LEU A 102 -7.74 2.03 20.91
N ALA A 103 -8.04 2.60 22.08
CA ALA A 103 -7.47 3.87 22.52
C ALA A 103 -5.95 3.77 22.69
N VAL A 104 -5.45 2.68 23.28
CA VAL A 104 -4.00 2.42 23.39
C VAL A 104 -3.39 2.29 22.00
N ILE A 105 -3.98 1.47 21.12
CA ILE A 105 -3.49 1.32 19.73
C ILE A 105 -3.46 2.68 19.00
N LEU A 106 -4.50 3.51 19.14
CA LEU A 106 -4.54 4.85 18.56
C LEU A 106 -3.36 5.70 19.02
N VAL A 107 -3.09 5.75 20.33
CA VAL A 107 -1.96 6.51 20.88
C VAL A 107 -0.63 5.99 20.33
N LEU A 108 -0.45 4.67 20.26
CA LEU A 108 0.76 4.06 19.72
C LEU A 108 0.95 4.37 18.23
N ILE A 109 -0.10 4.25 17.42
CA ILE A 109 -0.03 4.58 16.00
C ILE A 109 0.30 6.06 15.83
N LEU A 110 -0.35 6.97 16.57
CA LEU A 110 -0.03 8.40 16.51
C LEU A 110 1.42 8.69 16.89
N ALA A 111 1.93 8.04 17.93
CA ALA A 111 3.32 8.19 18.35
C ALA A 111 4.29 7.68 17.28
N GLN A 112 4.02 6.51 16.69
CA GLN A 112 4.84 5.97 15.61
C GLN A 112 4.77 6.84 14.36
N SER A 113 3.59 7.29 13.94
CA SER A 113 3.40 8.19 12.80
C SER A 113 4.10 9.54 12.98
N ALA A 114 4.22 10.02 14.22
CA ALA A 114 4.92 11.27 14.52
C ALA A 114 6.44 11.11 14.63
N SER A 115 6.94 9.87 14.73
CA SER A 115 8.37 9.56 14.86
C SER A 115 9.06 9.51 13.49
N ALA A 116 10.39 9.56 13.49
CA ALA A 116 11.17 9.53 12.26
C ALA A 116 10.89 8.26 11.40
N PRO A 117 10.85 8.36 10.06
CA PRO A 117 10.63 7.21 9.19
C PRO A 117 11.79 6.20 9.27
N SER A 118 11.46 4.91 9.37
CA SER A 118 12.42 3.82 9.49
C SER A 118 12.71 3.11 8.15
N LEU A 119 11.74 3.11 7.23
CA LEU A 119 11.83 2.39 5.95
C LEU A 119 12.84 3.02 4.99
N LEU A 120 13.65 2.18 4.35
CA LEU A 120 14.67 2.62 3.39
C LEU A 120 14.04 3.23 2.13
N ASP A 121 12.97 2.62 1.62
CA ASP A 121 12.23 3.08 0.43
C ASP A 121 11.69 4.51 0.60
N ASN A 122 11.39 4.93 1.84
CA ASN A 122 10.98 6.29 2.15
C ASN A 122 12.05 7.32 1.76
N GLU A 123 13.29 7.00 2.11
CA GLU A 123 14.47 7.83 1.83
C GLU A 123 14.98 7.69 0.40
N SER A 124 14.40 6.76 -0.37
CA SER A 124 14.77 6.53 -1.75
C SER A 124 13.82 7.21 -2.73
N TYR A 125 12.51 6.92 -2.66
CA TYR A 125 11.58 7.41 -3.67
C TYR A 125 10.18 7.78 -3.16
N TYR A 126 9.74 7.39 -1.95
CA TYR A 126 8.37 7.75 -1.52
C TYR A 126 8.19 9.27 -1.40
N ILE A 127 9.09 9.94 -0.68
CA ILE A 127 9.06 11.40 -0.50
C ILE A 127 9.12 12.09 -1.86
N GLN A 128 10.07 11.66 -2.71
CA GLN A 128 10.28 12.26 -4.03
C GLN A 128 9.10 12.04 -4.97
N THR A 129 8.48 10.86 -4.95
CA THR A 129 7.27 10.57 -5.75
C THR A 129 6.14 11.52 -5.37
N ILE A 130 5.93 11.72 -4.07
CA ILE A 130 4.90 12.63 -3.54
C ILE A 130 5.24 14.09 -3.89
N ALA A 131 6.49 14.50 -3.75
CA ALA A 131 6.93 15.85 -4.13
C ALA A 131 6.68 16.15 -5.62
N TRP A 132 7.03 15.22 -6.52
CA TRP A 132 6.74 15.37 -7.96
C TRP A 132 5.24 15.52 -8.23
N LEU A 133 4.41 14.70 -7.58
CA LEU A 133 2.95 14.79 -7.69
C LEU A 133 2.42 16.14 -7.20
N ASN A 134 2.95 16.68 -6.10
CA ASN A 134 2.50 17.94 -5.54
C ASN A 134 2.99 19.18 -6.31
N GLU A 135 4.17 19.15 -6.92
CA GLU A 135 4.73 20.31 -7.64
C GLU A 135 4.34 20.31 -9.12
N PHE A 136 4.28 19.15 -9.77
CA PHE A 136 4.12 19.07 -11.24
C PHE A 136 3.05 18.07 -11.71
N GLY A 137 2.65 17.12 -10.87
CA GLY A 137 1.74 16.03 -11.23
C GLY A 137 2.50 14.82 -11.81
N LEU A 138 1.95 14.19 -12.84
CA LEU A 138 2.57 13.07 -13.55
C LEU A 138 3.50 13.62 -14.64
N VAL A 139 4.80 13.62 -14.36
CA VAL A 139 5.83 14.14 -15.27
C VAL A 139 6.36 13.05 -16.19
N ASN A 140 6.61 13.42 -17.46
CA ASN A 140 7.09 12.48 -18.45
C ASN A 140 8.51 12.00 -18.15
N GLY A 141 8.74 10.70 -18.22
CA GLY A 141 10.10 10.14 -18.17
C GLY A 141 10.85 10.33 -16.86
N LEU A 142 10.16 10.51 -15.72
CA LEU A 142 10.78 10.54 -14.37
C LEU A 142 11.64 9.30 -14.09
N ILE A 143 11.36 8.18 -14.76
CA ILE A 143 12.19 6.98 -14.69
C ILE A 143 13.65 7.22 -15.11
N ASN A 144 13.91 8.19 -15.98
CA ASN A 144 15.27 8.56 -16.42
C ASN A 144 16.01 9.38 -15.35
N LEU A 145 15.30 9.99 -14.39
CA LEU A 145 15.94 10.62 -13.24
C LEU A 145 16.28 9.57 -12.18
N HIS A 146 15.29 8.79 -11.77
CA HIS A 146 15.47 7.74 -10.76
C HIS A 146 14.50 6.58 -11.03
N LEU A 147 15.04 5.36 -11.16
CA LEU A 147 14.26 4.20 -11.61
C LEU A 147 13.01 3.93 -10.77
N PHE A 148 13.11 4.07 -9.45
CA PHE A 148 11.97 3.80 -8.56
C PHE A 148 10.86 4.85 -8.63
N LEU A 149 11.08 6.03 -9.23
CA LEU A 149 9.98 6.95 -9.55
C LEU A 149 9.03 6.33 -10.60
N GLY A 150 9.50 5.37 -11.40
CA GLY A 150 8.67 4.53 -12.25
C GLY A 150 7.66 3.67 -11.48
N GLN A 151 7.87 3.44 -10.18
CA GLN A 151 6.99 2.66 -9.30
C GLN A 151 5.96 3.54 -8.59
N ASN A 152 5.54 4.65 -9.20
CA ASN A 152 4.56 5.58 -8.61
C ASN A 152 3.26 4.84 -8.23
N SER A 153 3.04 4.66 -6.93
CA SER A 153 1.92 3.88 -6.39
C SER A 153 0.65 4.73 -6.30
N GLY A 154 -0.51 4.13 -6.52
CA GLY A 154 -1.80 4.75 -6.16
C GLY A 154 -1.86 5.22 -4.70
N TRP A 155 -1.11 4.59 -3.79
CA TRP A 155 -1.04 5.04 -2.40
C TRP A 155 -0.28 6.36 -2.24
N HIS A 156 0.77 6.60 -3.04
CA HIS A 156 1.47 7.90 -3.05
C HIS A 156 0.61 8.99 -3.68
N ILE A 157 -0.19 8.65 -4.70
CA ILE A 157 -1.19 9.56 -5.27
C ILE A 157 -2.19 9.99 -4.18
N LEU A 158 -2.75 9.04 -3.43
CA LEU A 158 -3.65 9.36 -2.32
C LEU A 158 -2.96 10.18 -1.22
N GLN A 159 -1.71 9.82 -0.87
CA GLN A 159 -0.93 10.55 0.12
C GLN A 159 -0.68 12.00 -0.33
N SER A 160 -0.37 12.24 -1.60
CA SER A 160 -0.14 13.59 -2.13
C SER A 160 -1.39 14.49 -2.07
N ALA A 161 -2.59 13.90 -2.15
CA ALA A 161 -3.85 14.64 -1.98
C ALA A 161 -4.08 15.13 -0.53
N PHE A 162 -3.43 14.50 0.44
CA PHE A 162 -3.70 14.69 1.87
C PHE A 162 -2.44 14.92 2.72
N ASN A 163 -1.30 15.22 2.10
CA ASN A 163 -0.11 15.64 2.84
C ASN A 163 -0.09 17.14 3.13
N PHE A 164 -0.99 17.92 2.51
CA PHE A 164 -1.14 19.35 2.74
C PHE A 164 0.17 20.15 2.65
N ASN A 165 1.10 19.75 1.75
CA ASN A 165 2.44 20.34 1.64
C ASN A 165 2.43 21.86 1.37
N PHE A 166 1.32 22.40 0.85
CA PHE A 166 1.10 23.83 0.65
C PHE A 166 0.86 24.63 1.94
N ILE A 167 0.60 23.96 3.08
CA ILE A 167 0.45 24.56 4.41
C ILE A 167 1.50 24.00 5.39
N TYR A 168 1.79 22.70 5.33
CA TYR A 168 2.65 22.02 6.29
C TYR A 168 3.39 20.83 5.65
N ASP A 169 4.70 20.75 5.84
CA ASP A 169 5.61 19.88 5.07
C ASP A 169 5.98 18.55 5.76
N ARG A 170 5.30 18.22 6.87
CA ARG A 170 5.63 17.03 7.69
C ARG A 170 4.51 16.00 7.83
N PHE A 171 3.51 16.05 6.96
CA PHE A 171 2.54 14.97 6.86
C PHE A 171 2.96 13.98 5.77
N ASN A 172 2.97 12.70 6.11
CA ASN A 172 3.06 11.54 5.20
C ASN A 172 2.67 10.26 5.95
N ASP A 173 1.60 10.36 6.74
CA ASP A 173 1.21 9.43 7.80
C ASP A 173 -0.09 8.64 7.49
N LEU A 174 -0.55 8.61 6.24
CA LEU A 174 -1.78 7.93 5.84
C LEU A 174 -1.77 6.42 6.19
N ASN A 175 -0.57 5.83 6.26
CA ASN A 175 -0.37 4.46 6.74
C ASN A 175 -0.86 4.24 8.18
N GLY A 176 -0.65 5.22 9.07
CA GLY A 176 -1.17 5.17 10.44
C GLY A 176 -2.69 5.16 10.48
N LEU A 177 -3.33 6.04 9.72
CA LEU A 177 -4.80 6.07 9.61
C LEU A 177 -5.35 4.75 9.05
N CYS A 178 -4.71 4.21 8.00
CA CYS A 178 -5.08 2.94 7.40
C CYS A 178 -5.04 1.81 8.44
N LEU A 179 -3.96 1.72 9.23
CA LEU A 179 -3.81 0.71 10.28
C LEU A 179 -4.81 0.88 11.42
N LEU A 180 -5.13 2.12 11.80
CA LEU A 180 -6.16 2.41 12.80
C LEU A 180 -7.53 1.88 12.35
N LEU A 181 -7.92 2.11 11.10
CA LEU A 181 -9.17 1.61 10.53
C LEU A 181 -9.22 0.08 10.49
N ALA A 182 -8.11 -0.57 10.14
CA ALA A 182 -8.01 -2.03 10.17
C ALA A 182 -8.17 -2.60 11.58
N ASN A 183 -7.52 -1.99 12.57
CA ASN A 183 -7.63 -2.37 13.98
C ASN A 183 -9.04 -2.16 14.53
N TYR A 184 -9.66 -1.01 14.22
CA TYR A 184 -11.06 -0.76 14.56
C TYR A 184 -11.97 -1.84 13.98
N TYR A 185 -11.85 -2.11 12.67
CA TYR A 185 -12.66 -3.13 11.99
C TYR A 185 -12.49 -4.52 12.63
N ALA A 186 -11.24 -4.95 12.84
CA ALA A 186 -10.94 -6.24 13.46
C ALA A 186 -11.52 -6.32 14.88
N LEU A 187 -11.29 -5.33 15.73
CA LEU A 187 -11.76 -5.36 17.12
C LEU A 187 -13.30 -5.33 17.23
N VAL A 188 -14.00 -4.64 16.33
CA VAL A 188 -15.46 -4.70 16.25
C VAL A 188 -15.93 -6.11 15.91
N LYS A 189 -15.28 -6.79 14.94
CA LYS A 189 -15.58 -8.19 14.60
C LYS A 189 -15.28 -9.14 15.76
N LEU A 190 -14.17 -8.94 16.45
CA LEU A 190 -13.84 -9.74 17.63
C LEU A 190 -14.89 -9.58 18.74
N ASN A 191 -15.32 -8.36 19.00
CA ASN A 191 -16.37 -8.07 19.97
C ASN A 191 -17.70 -8.74 19.59
N HIS A 192 -18.06 -8.71 18.30
CA HIS A 192 -19.22 -9.40 17.77
C HIS A 192 -19.12 -10.91 18.01
N TYR A 193 -17.95 -11.52 17.75
CA TYR A 193 -17.70 -12.93 18.04
C TYR A 193 -17.85 -13.26 19.52
N PHE A 194 -17.29 -12.47 20.44
CA PHE A 194 -17.42 -12.74 21.88
C PHE A 194 -18.87 -12.67 22.36
N LYS A 195 -19.66 -11.73 21.83
CA LYS A 195 -21.07 -11.57 22.22
C LYS A 195 -21.99 -12.66 21.67
N PHE A 196 -21.84 -13.00 20.39
CA PHE A 196 -22.82 -13.85 19.71
C PHE A 196 -22.30 -15.23 19.33
N LYS A 197 -20.98 -15.41 19.19
CA LYS A 197 -20.32 -16.66 18.75
C LYS A 197 -20.85 -17.23 17.41
N ASN A 198 -21.57 -16.44 16.62
CA ASN A 198 -22.26 -16.89 15.42
C ASN A 198 -21.35 -17.15 14.22
N ASN A 199 -20.27 -16.37 14.05
CA ASN A 199 -19.39 -16.47 12.89
C ASN A 199 -17.92 -16.68 13.29
N PRO A 200 -17.34 -17.87 13.08
CA PRO A 200 -15.94 -18.13 13.40
C PRO A 200 -14.95 -17.31 12.57
N LEU A 201 -15.36 -16.75 11.43
CA LEU A 201 -14.50 -15.85 10.65
C LEU A 201 -14.31 -14.49 11.34
N ASP A 202 -15.27 -14.05 12.15
CA ASP A 202 -15.15 -12.80 12.91
C ASP A 202 -14.05 -12.91 13.98
N LEU A 203 -13.86 -14.10 14.56
CA LEU A 203 -12.72 -14.38 15.43
C LEU A 203 -11.40 -14.31 14.65
N ALA A 204 -11.32 -14.98 13.50
CA ALA A 204 -10.09 -15.01 12.71
C ALA A 204 -9.64 -13.59 12.31
N ILE A 205 -10.53 -12.79 11.72
CA ILE A 205 -10.22 -11.40 11.37
C ILE A 205 -10.03 -10.53 12.62
N GLY A 206 -10.77 -10.80 13.69
CA GLY A 206 -10.67 -10.07 14.94
C GLY A 206 -9.32 -10.19 15.65
N LEU A 207 -8.54 -11.23 15.34
CA LEU A 207 -7.17 -11.43 15.84
C LEU A 207 -6.10 -10.71 15.01
N PHE A 208 -6.47 -10.01 13.92
CA PHE A 208 -5.54 -9.23 13.10
C PHE A 208 -4.60 -8.29 13.88
N PRO A 209 -5.02 -7.59 14.96
CA PRO A 209 -4.13 -6.72 15.74
C PRO A 209 -2.89 -7.41 16.34
N ILE A 210 -2.84 -8.75 16.37
CA ILE A 210 -1.63 -9.48 16.78
C ILE A 210 -0.45 -9.16 15.84
N PHE A 211 -0.71 -8.89 14.56
CA PHE A 211 0.31 -8.53 13.58
C PHE A 211 0.81 -7.08 13.71
N ASN A 212 0.26 -6.26 14.61
CA ASN A 212 0.74 -4.89 14.81
C ASN A 212 2.24 -4.84 15.13
N VAL A 213 2.80 -5.86 15.80
CA VAL A 213 4.24 -5.97 16.07
C VAL A 213 5.08 -5.85 14.79
N PHE A 214 4.57 -6.36 13.67
CA PHE A 214 5.19 -6.23 12.36
C PHE A 214 4.71 -4.97 11.62
N LEU A 215 3.40 -4.70 11.61
CA LEU A 215 2.79 -3.63 10.80
C LEU A 215 3.24 -2.22 11.24
N PHE A 216 3.63 -2.04 12.51
CA PHE A 216 4.11 -0.75 13.02
C PHE A 216 5.39 -0.26 12.33
N GLN A 217 6.18 -1.16 11.76
CA GLN A 217 7.39 -0.79 11.01
C GLN A 217 7.09 0.07 9.77
N PHE A 218 5.84 0.05 9.28
CA PHE A 218 5.42 0.77 8.08
C PHE A 218 4.63 2.05 8.38
N VAL A 219 4.33 2.34 9.65
CA VAL A 219 3.37 3.38 10.04
C VAL A 219 3.93 4.80 9.84
N SER A 220 5.23 5.01 10.01
CA SER A 220 5.88 6.33 9.91
C SER A 220 6.25 6.76 8.48
N SER A 221 5.80 6.02 7.46
CA SER A 221 6.07 6.37 6.06
C SER A 221 4.90 5.92 5.17
N PRO A 222 4.69 6.51 4.00
CA PRO A 222 3.55 6.21 3.13
C PRO A 222 3.81 4.95 2.29
N SER A 223 4.22 3.86 2.94
CA SER A 223 4.54 2.60 2.27
C SER A 223 3.30 1.94 1.65
N PRO A 224 3.33 1.65 0.33
CA PRO A 224 2.27 0.90 -0.35
C PRO A 224 2.04 -0.50 0.23
N ASP A 225 3.05 -1.10 0.88
CA ASP A 225 2.97 -2.46 1.43
C ASP A 225 1.92 -2.57 2.53
N LEU A 226 1.89 -1.61 3.46
CA LEU A 226 0.91 -1.60 4.55
C LEU A 226 -0.52 -1.49 4.02
N ALA A 227 -0.74 -0.61 3.04
CA ALA A 227 -2.03 -0.45 2.38
C ALA A 227 -2.48 -1.75 1.71
N VAL A 228 -1.57 -2.45 1.01
CA VAL A 228 -1.85 -3.77 0.42
C VAL A 228 -2.24 -4.78 1.49
N TYR A 229 -1.54 -4.83 2.61
CA TYR A 229 -1.83 -5.77 3.69
C TYR A 229 -3.22 -5.53 4.29
N ILE A 230 -3.57 -4.29 4.56
CA ILE A 230 -4.85 -3.92 5.16
C ILE A 230 -6.01 -4.13 4.20
N ILE A 231 -5.90 -3.64 2.96
CA ILE A 231 -6.97 -3.77 1.98
C ILE A 231 -7.18 -5.26 1.61
N SER A 232 -6.11 -6.06 1.60
CA SER A 232 -6.21 -7.52 1.40
C SER A 232 -7.02 -8.21 2.50
N LEU A 233 -6.91 -7.76 3.76
CA LEU A 233 -7.69 -8.30 4.87
C LEU A 233 -9.20 -8.13 4.60
N PHE A 234 -9.60 -6.93 4.16
CA PHE A 234 -10.99 -6.65 3.80
C PHE A 234 -11.44 -7.45 2.58
N LEU A 235 -10.57 -7.59 1.57
CA LEU A 235 -10.85 -8.41 0.40
C LEU A 235 -11.08 -9.88 0.77
N PHE A 236 -10.19 -10.48 1.57
CA PHE A 236 -10.31 -11.88 1.97
C PHE A 236 -11.56 -12.11 2.82
N TYR A 237 -11.83 -11.26 3.80
CA TYR A 237 -13.04 -11.37 4.60
C TYR A 237 -14.30 -11.19 3.73
N GLY A 238 -14.32 -10.17 2.86
CA GLY A 238 -15.42 -9.93 1.93
C GLY A 238 -15.67 -11.12 1.00
N PHE A 239 -14.60 -11.75 0.50
CA PHE A 239 -14.67 -12.94 -0.33
C PHE A 239 -15.29 -14.11 0.43
N LEU A 240 -14.80 -14.38 1.65
CA LEU A 240 -15.32 -15.46 2.49
C LEU A 240 -16.81 -15.26 2.82
N MET A 241 -17.23 -14.04 3.12
CA MET A 241 -18.63 -13.71 3.44
C MET A 241 -19.56 -13.83 2.22
N ASN A 242 -19.08 -13.52 1.01
CA ASN A 242 -19.89 -13.54 -0.21
C ASN A 242 -19.76 -14.84 -1.02
N TYR A 243 -18.95 -15.80 -0.54
CA TYR A 243 -18.69 -17.03 -1.30
C TYR A 243 -19.93 -17.90 -1.47
N HIS A 244 -20.77 -18.04 -0.44
CA HIS A 244 -21.96 -18.91 -0.48
C HIS A 244 -23.21 -18.20 -0.99
N ALA A 245 -23.41 -16.95 -0.61
CA ALA A 245 -24.48 -16.10 -1.11
C ALA A 245 -23.88 -14.74 -1.46
N CYS A 246 -23.94 -14.37 -2.73
CA CYS A 246 -23.36 -13.11 -3.20
C CYS A 246 -24.45 -12.05 -3.33
N SER A 247 -24.18 -10.88 -2.78
CA SER A 247 -24.96 -9.68 -3.04
C SER A 247 -24.26 -8.80 -4.08
N LYS A 248 -25.03 -7.93 -4.74
CA LYS A 248 -24.47 -6.83 -5.55
C LYS A 248 -23.39 -6.06 -4.78
N ASN A 249 -23.70 -5.71 -3.53
CA ASN A 249 -22.82 -4.91 -2.68
C ASN A 249 -21.50 -5.63 -2.43
N GLY A 250 -21.55 -6.94 -2.15
CA GLY A 250 -20.39 -7.79 -2.02
C GLY A 250 -19.52 -7.80 -3.26
N LEU A 251 -20.10 -8.13 -4.43
CA LEU A 251 -19.33 -8.20 -5.68
C LEU A 251 -18.66 -6.86 -6.04
N ILE A 252 -19.41 -5.76 -6.04
CA ILE A 252 -18.86 -4.46 -6.43
C ILE A 252 -17.81 -3.97 -5.43
N SER A 253 -18.00 -4.21 -4.12
CA SER A 253 -16.98 -3.90 -3.12
C SER A 253 -15.70 -4.71 -3.35
N LEU A 254 -15.80 -6.01 -3.67
CA LEU A 254 -14.64 -6.83 -4.00
C LEU A 254 -13.90 -6.29 -5.25
N VAL A 255 -14.64 -5.88 -6.28
CA VAL A 255 -14.03 -5.28 -7.48
C VAL A 255 -13.32 -3.99 -7.14
N MET A 256 -13.94 -3.08 -6.36
CA MET A 256 -13.31 -1.82 -5.95
C MET A 256 -12.05 -2.04 -5.11
N LEU A 257 -12.07 -2.93 -4.13
CA LEU A 257 -10.91 -3.24 -3.29
C LEU A 257 -9.78 -3.89 -4.10
N THR A 258 -10.10 -4.84 -4.98
CA THR A 258 -9.11 -5.46 -5.87
C THR A 258 -8.53 -4.45 -6.85
N SER A 259 -9.35 -3.60 -7.46
CA SER A 259 -8.90 -2.50 -8.33
C SER A 259 -7.97 -1.54 -7.59
N PHE A 260 -8.30 -1.18 -6.35
CA PHE A 260 -7.46 -0.32 -5.54
C PHE A 260 -6.11 -0.98 -5.24
N LEU A 261 -6.10 -2.26 -4.87
CA LEU A 261 -4.87 -3.04 -4.64
C LEU A 261 -3.96 -3.03 -5.87
N ILE A 262 -4.50 -3.23 -7.08
CA ILE A 262 -3.72 -3.25 -8.32
C ILE A 262 -3.16 -1.86 -8.64
N LEU A 263 -3.96 -0.81 -8.43
CA LEU A 263 -3.54 0.58 -8.61
C LEU A 263 -2.42 0.96 -7.63
N ILE A 264 -2.48 0.47 -6.40
CA ILE A 264 -1.41 0.62 -5.40
C ILE A 264 -0.18 -0.17 -5.83
N LYS A 265 -0.36 -1.43 -6.23
CA LYS A 265 0.75 -2.33 -6.53
C LYS A 265 0.36 -3.44 -7.51
N VAL A 266 0.99 -3.44 -8.69
CA VAL A 266 0.72 -4.39 -9.78
C VAL A 266 0.95 -5.86 -9.38
N THR A 267 1.84 -6.14 -8.42
CA THR A 267 2.09 -7.51 -7.91
C THR A 267 0.85 -8.16 -7.26
N THR A 268 -0.20 -7.40 -6.99
CA THR A 268 -1.49 -7.89 -6.47
C THR A 268 -2.46 -8.35 -7.57
N ILE A 269 -2.06 -8.36 -8.84
CA ILE A 269 -2.93 -8.73 -9.98
C ILE A 269 -3.62 -10.09 -9.82
N VAL A 270 -2.98 -11.04 -9.12
CA VAL A 270 -3.56 -12.36 -8.80
C VAL A 270 -4.86 -12.23 -7.98
N PHE A 271 -5.08 -11.11 -7.30
CA PHE A 271 -6.27 -10.87 -6.48
C PHE A 271 -7.52 -10.59 -7.32
N VAL A 272 -7.40 -10.40 -8.64
CA VAL A 272 -8.53 -10.42 -9.60
C VAL A 272 -9.31 -11.72 -9.50
N LEU A 273 -8.65 -12.82 -9.12
CA LEU A 273 -9.30 -14.12 -8.97
C LEU A 273 -10.41 -14.12 -7.91
N PHE A 274 -10.36 -13.26 -6.87
CA PHE A 274 -11.40 -13.22 -5.84
C PHE A 274 -12.76 -12.75 -6.37
N PRO A 275 -12.91 -11.52 -6.93
CA PRO A 275 -14.16 -11.11 -7.54
C PRO A 275 -14.52 -11.98 -8.75
N MET A 276 -13.54 -12.49 -9.50
CA MET A 276 -13.80 -13.38 -10.64
C MET A 276 -14.46 -14.70 -10.22
N VAL A 277 -13.97 -15.36 -9.17
CA VAL A 277 -14.56 -16.59 -8.63
C VAL A 277 -16.00 -16.34 -8.15
N ILE A 278 -16.23 -15.22 -7.45
CA ILE A 278 -17.58 -14.83 -7.01
C ILE A 278 -18.50 -14.58 -8.21
N TYR A 279 -18.01 -13.88 -9.23
CA TYR A 279 -18.77 -13.56 -10.44
C TYR A 279 -19.16 -14.83 -11.21
N ILE A 280 -18.22 -15.76 -11.42
CA ILE A 280 -18.47 -17.02 -12.12
C ILE A 280 -19.45 -17.89 -11.34
N LYS A 281 -19.19 -18.06 -10.03
CA LYS A 281 -20.02 -18.93 -9.18
C LYS A 281 -21.47 -18.48 -9.11
N HIS A 282 -21.71 -17.16 -9.09
CA HIS A 282 -23.03 -16.55 -8.93
C HIS A 282 -23.52 -15.87 -10.21
N TYR A 283 -23.02 -16.29 -11.38
CA TYR A 283 -23.20 -15.60 -12.67
C TYR A 283 -24.63 -15.15 -12.96
N ASN A 284 -25.60 -16.04 -12.78
CA ASN A 284 -27.02 -15.76 -13.05
C ASN A 284 -27.58 -14.60 -12.22
N HIS A 285 -27.09 -14.41 -11.00
CA HIS A 285 -27.54 -13.34 -10.10
C HIS A 285 -26.81 -12.01 -10.34
N VAL A 286 -25.56 -12.06 -10.82
CA VAL A 286 -24.66 -10.90 -10.86
C VAL A 286 -24.38 -10.35 -12.26
N LYS A 287 -24.71 -11.08 -13.33
CA LYS A 287 -24.49 -10.64 -14.73
C LYS A 287 -25.15 -9.31 -15.09
N GLN A 288 -26.21 -8.92 -14.38
CA GLN A 288 -26.86 -7.61 -14.54
C GLN A 288 -25.98 -6.45 -14.06
N TYR A 289 -24.96 -6.71 -13.24
CA TYR A 289 -24.04 -5.71 -12.69
C TYR A 289 -22.71 -5.64 -13.44
N SER A 290 -22.55 -6.39 -14.54
CA SER A 290 -21.30 -6.47 -15.29
C SER A 290 -20.84 -5.12 -15.83
N PHE A 291 -21.78 -4.25 -16.18
CA PHE A 291 -21.45 -2.87 -16.56
C PHE A 291 -20.68 -2.14 -15.44
N LEU A 292 -21.13 -2.26 -14.18
CA LEU A 292 -20.45 -1.63 -13.04
C LEU A 292 -19.07 -2.25 -12.78
N VAL A 293 -18.96 -3.57 -12.93
CA VAL A 293 -17.68 -4.28 -12.83
C VAL A 293 -16.69 -3.75 -13.86
N TRP A 294 -17.10 -3.67 -15.12
CA TRP A 294 -16.27 -3.16 -16.21
C TRP A 294 -15.95 -1.68 -16.04
N LEU A 295 -16.91 -0.86 -15.59
CA LEU A 295 -16.69 0.56 -15.33
C LEU A 295 -15.54 0.77 -14.33
N VAL A 296 -15.58 0.09 -13.19
CA VAL A 296 -14.53 0.20 -12.16
C VAL A 296 -13.19 -0.34 -12.68
N ALA A 297 -13.21 -1.50 -13.35
CA ALA A 297 -12.02 -2.12 -13.89
C ALA A 297 -11.33 -1.26 -14.97
N LEU A 298 -12.10 -0.72 -15.92
CA LEU A 298 -11.58 0.10 -17.02
C LEU A 298 -11.12 1.48 -16.55
N ALA A 299 -11.83 2.11 -15.60
CA ALA A 299 -11.37 3.36 -14.99
C ALA A 299 -10.00 3.18 -14.29
N THR A 300 -9.83 2.06 -13.60
CA THR A 300 -8.56 1.74 -12.94
C THR A 300 -7.45 1.43 -13.95
N LEU A 301 -7.75 0.58 -14.93
CA LEU A 301 -6.79 0.15 -15.95
C LEU A 301 -6.31 1.32 -16.80
N SER A 302 -7.23 2.19 -17.24
CA SER A 302 -6.89 3.39 -18.01
C SER A 302 -5.94 4.29 -17.23
N LEU A 303 -6.21 4.55 -15.95
CA LEU A 303 -5.31 5.35 -15.11
C LEU A 303 -3.93 4.69 -14.96
N ILE A 304 -3.86 3.37 -14.73
CA ILE A 304 -2.58 2.65 -14.62
C ILE A 304 -1.78 2.79 -15.92
N VAL A 305 -2.41 2.53 -17.06
CA VAL A 305 -1.76 2.59 -18.38
C VAL A 305 -1.27 4.01 -18.68
N MET A 306 -2.13 5.01 -18.52
CA MET A 306 -1.77 6.42 -18.77
C MET A 306 -0.62 6.86 -17.86
N LYS A 307 -0.73 6.62 -16.55
CA LYS A 307 0.32 6.94 -15.57
C LYS A 307 1.64 6.27 -15.94
N ASN A 308 1.62 4.99 -16.29
CA ASN A 308 2.84 4.25 -16.65
C ASN A 308 3.45 4.77 -17.96
N ILE A 309 2.66 5.07 -18.98
CA ILE A 309 3.16 5.68 -20.23
C ILE A 309 3.79 7.04 -19.96
N LEU A 310 3.15 7.92 -19.19
CA LEU A 310 3.71 9.23 -18.86
C LEU A 310 5.03 9.08 -18.11
N ILE A 311 5.02 8.42 -16.94
CA ILE A 311 6.20 8.36 -16.07
C ILE A 311 7.37 7.58 -16.69
N THR A 312 7.08 6.47 -17.38
CA THR A 312 8.11 5.50 -17.78
C THR A 312 8.27 5.33 -19.29
N GLY A 313 7.34 5.84 -20.07
CA GLY A 313 7.27 5.57 -21.50
C GLY A 313 6.88 4.13 -21.85
N ASN A 314 6.46 3.32 -20.86
CA ASN A 314 6.10 1.91 -21.02
C ASN A 314 4.83 1.58 -20.21
N ALA A 315 3.74 1.20 -20.89
CA ALA A 315 2.45 0.91 -20.25
C ALA A 315 2.49 -0.21 -19.21
N ILE A 316 3.38 -1.20 -19.37
CA ILE A 316 3.43 -2.42 -18.53
C ILE A 316 4.65 -2.44 -17.59
N TYR A 317 5.28 -1.29 -17.35
CA TYR A 317 6.37 -1.18 -16.37
C TYR A 317 5.96 -1.79 -15.01
N PRO A 318 6.84 -2.56 -14.32
CA PRO A 318 8.28 -2.75 -14.55
C PRO A 318 8.67 -3.86 -15.52
N MET A 319 7.72 -4.47 -16.26
CA MET A 319 8.06 -5.46 -17.28
C MET A 319 8.64 -4.79 -18.52
N VAL A 320 9.56 -5.47 -19.21
CA VAL A 320 10.12 -5.00 -20.49
C VAL A 320 8.99 -4.89 -21.51
N GLY A 321 8.67 -3.65 -21.92
CA GLY A 321 7.60 -3.36 -22.87
C GLY A 321 7.93 -3.69 -24.32
N ILE A 322 6.92 -3.72 -25.18
CA ILE A 322 7.06 -3.90 -26.63
C ILE A 322 7.63 -2.61 -27.24
N GLY A 323 8.74 -2.72 -27.98
CA GLY A 323 9.50 -1.56 -28.49
C GLY A 323 8.68 -0.56 -29.29
N SER A 324 7.76 -1.01 -30.16
CA SER A 324 6.91 -0.14 -30.97
C SER A 324 5.86 0.67 -30.19
N LEU A 325 5.55 0.25 -28.96
CA LEU A 325 4.56 0.92 -28.09
C LEU A 325 5.21 1.82 -27.04
N LYS A 326 6.55 1.94 -27.07
CA LYS A 326 7.29 2.75 -26.12
C LYS A 326 7.35 4.21 -26.55
N ALA A 327 7.22 5.11 -25.58
CA ALA A 327 7.42 6.53 -25.80
C ALA A 327 8.90 6.87 -25.99
N SER A 328 9.17 8.07 -26.55
CA SER A 328 10.53 8.57 -26.80
C SER A 328 11.37 8.76 -25.54
N TRP A 329 10.74 8.92 -24.37
CA TRP A 329 11.41 9.04 -23.06
C TRP A 329 11.48 7.72 -22.30
N SER A 330 11.17 6.59 -22.93
CA SER A 330 11.33 5.28 -22.28
C SER A 330 12.80 4.95 -22.04
N LEU A 331 13.06 4.09 -21.04
CA LEU A 331 14.41 3.60 -20.80
C LEU A 331 14.94 2.85 -22.04
N PRO A 332 16.23 3.03 -22.39
CA PRO A 332 16.89 2.16 -23.34
C PRO A 332 16.75 0.68 -22.94
N VAL A 333 16.47 -0.18 -23.92
CA VAL A 333 16.14 -1.61 -23.68
C VAL A 333 17.23 -2.33 -22.90
N HIS A 334 18.50 -2.01 -23.13
CA HIS A 334 19.62 -2.63 -22.42
C HIS A 334 19.64 -2.27 -20.92
N ILE A 335 19.30 -1.02 -20.57
CA ILE A 335 19.19 -0.56 -19.17
C ILE A 335 17.99 -1.21 -18.49
N GLU A 336 16.83 -1.20 -19.14
CA GLU A 336 15.61 -1.82 -18.60
C GLU A 336 15.82 -3.33 -18.35
N THR A 337 16.41 -4.04 -19.33
CA THR A 337 16.72 -5.47 -19.21
C THR A 337 17.72 -5.75 -18.09
N TYR A 338 18.73 -4.88 -17.92
CA TYR A 338 19.70 -4.97 -16.83
C TYR A 338 18.99 -4.92 -15.48
N PHE A 339 18.20 -3.88 -15.21
CA PHE A 339 17.53 -3.73 -13.92
C PHE A 339 16.43 -4.77 -13.68
N TYR A 340 15.76 -5.24 -14.73
CA TYR A 340 14.84 -6.38 -14.64
C TYR A 340 15.55 -7.65 -14.15
N LYS A 341 16.72 -7.99 -14.71
CA LYS A 341 17.54 -9.13 -14.28
C LYS A 341 18.01 -8.98 -12.84
N TYR A 342 18.44 -7.77 -12.45
CA TYR A 342 18.84 -7.47 -11.07
C TYR A 342 17.68 -7.62 -10.09
N ALA A 343 16.50 -7.08 -10.38
CA ALA A 343 15.34 -7.20 -9.51
C ALA A 343 14.88 -8.66 -9.32
N LYS A 344 15.02 -9.47 -10.38
CA LYS A 344 14.76 -10.92 -10.34
C LYS A 344 15.75 -11.64 -9.44
N ALA A 345 17.05 -11.43 -9.65
CA ALA A 345 18.11 -12.05 -8.86
C ALA A 345 18.08 -11.61 -7.39
N TYR A 346 17.76 -10.34 -7.13
CA TYR A 346 17.62 -9.77 -5.79
C TYR A 346 16.57 -10.49 -4.95
N GLY A 347 15.44 -10.93 -5.55
CA GLY A 347 14.42 -11.70 -4.83
C GLY A 347 14.94 -13.04 -4.28
N TYR A 348 16.02 -13.55 -4.86
CA TYR A 348 16.71 -14.75 -4.42
C TYR A 348 17.96 -14.47 -3.58
N ALA A 349 18.29 -13.19 -3.32
CA ALA A 349 19.51 -12.75 -2.65
C ALA A 349 20.80 -13.21 -3.34
N VAL A 350 20.79 -13.27 -4.67
CA VAL A 350 21.94 -13.64 -5.51
C VAL A 350 22.24 -12.56 -6.54
N THR A 351 23.44 -12.60 -7.13
CA THR A 351 23.79 -11.76 -8.29
C THR A 351 23.12 -12.30 -9.56
N PRO A 352 22.95 -11.48 -10.61
CA PRO A 352 22.42 -11.95 -11.89
C PRO A 352 23.21 -13.10 -12.52
N GLU A 353 24.53 -13.12 -12.34
CA GLU A 353 25.42 -14.18 -12.83
C GLU A 353 25.16 -15.51 -12.11
N VAL A 354 25.05 -15.47 -10.77
CA VAL A 354 24.68 -16.64 -9.98
C VAL A 354 23.27 -17.08 -10.34
N TYR A 355 22.33 -16.15 -10.53
CA TYR A 355 20.96 -16.46 -10.94
C TYR A 355 20.90 -17.23 -12.26
N SER A 356 21.66 -16.82 -13.28
CA SER A 356 21.64 -17.49 -14.59
C SER A 356 22.29 -18.87 -14.57
N ASN A 357 23.24 -19.10 -13.65
CA ASN A 357 24.01 -20.35 -13.57
C ASN A 357 23.45 -21.34 -12.52
N SER A 358 22.48 -20.92 -11.71
CA SER A 358 21.88 -21.75 -10.66
C SER A 358 20.71 -22.58 -11.18
N THR A 359 20.56 -23.79 -10.63
CA THR A 359 19.32 -24.55 -10.82
C THR A 359 18.17 -23.91 -10.03
N TYR A 360 16.92 -24.15 -10.43
CA TYR A 360 15.75 -23.69 -9.67
C TYR A 360 15.74 -24.21 -8.23
N LEU A 361 16.25 -25.42 -7.99
CA LEU A 361 16.36 -25.97 -6.65
C LEU A 361 17.35 -25.18 -5.79
N ASP A 362 18.50 -24.79 -6.34
CA ASP A 362 19.50 -24.02 -5.61
C ASP A 362 19.03 -22.58 -5.35
N LEU A 363 18.28 -22.00 -6.28
CA LEU A 363 17.59 -20.72 -6.07
C LEU A 363 16.58 -20.82 -4.92
N ILE A 364 15.72 -21.85 -4.89
CA ILE A 364 14.75 -22.05 -3.81
C ILE A 364 15.45 -22.29 -2.47
N LYS A 365 16.55 -23.05 -2.43
CA LYS A 365 17.37 -23.20 -1.21
C LYS A 365 17.89 -21.85 -0.74
N THR A 366 18.49 -21.07 -1.65
CA THR A 366 19.05 -19.76 -1.31
C THR A 366 17.96 -18.85 -0.77
N TRP A 367 16.80 -18.81 -1.43
CA TRP A 367 15.60 -18.10 -0.98
C TRP A 367 15.15 -18.53 0.43
N MET A 368 14.99 -19.84 0.67
CA MET A 368 14.55 -20.36 1.97
C MET A 368 15.51 -20.03 3.11
N PHE A 369 16.82 -19.99 2.83
CA PHE A 369 17.87 -19.75 3.82
C PHE A 369 18.49 -18.35 3.76
N GLN A 370 17.78 -17.38 3.16
CA GLN A 370 18.19 -15.97 3.21
C GLN A 370 18.42 -15.50 4.66
N THR A 371 19.29 -14.53 4.83
CA THR A 371 19.53 -13.89 6.14
C THR A 371 18.49 -12.79 6.39
N GLY A 372 18.39 -12.32 7.63
CA GLY A 372 17.51 -11.21 7.99
C GLY A 372 16.01 -11.56 7.95
N MET A 373 15.17 -10.54 7.78
CA MET A 373 13.71 -10.68 7.82
C MET A 373 13.17 -11.51 6.65
N ASP A 374 13.76 -11.39 5.46
CA ASP A 374 13.33 -12.14 4.27
C ASP A 374 13.34 -13.65 4.54
N GLY A 375 14.45 -14.20 5.04
CA GLY A 375 14.54 -15.63 5.35
C GLY A 375 13.61 -16.09 6.47
N VAL A 376 13.36 -15.25 7.48
CA VAL A 376 12.38 -15.55 8.54
C VAL A 376 10.98 -15.67 7.94
N PHE A 377 10.56 -14.71 7.12
CA PHE A 377 9.24 -14.73 6.51
C PHE A 377 9.10 -15.80 5.42
N ASN A 378 10.17 -16.14 4.70
CA ASN A 378 10.20 -17.26 3.75
C ASN A 378 9.90 -18.58 4.49
N LYS A 379 10.57 -18.83 5.62
CA LYS A 379 10.31 -20.01 6.47
C LYS A 379 8.90 -20.00 7.07
N ILE A 380 8.42 -18.85 7.53
CA ILE A 380 7.04 -18.70 8.04
C ILE A 380 6.02 -19.03 6.94
N MET A 381 6.22 -18.55 5.71
CA MET A 381 5.32 -18.83 4.59
C MET A 381 5.23 -20.33 4.33
N ILE A 382 6.37 -21.03 4.24
CA ILE A 382 6.41 -22.49 4.06
C ILE A 382 5.74 -23.20 5.25
N LEU A 383 6.06 -22.81 6.48
CA LEU A 383 5.46 -23.38 7.68
C LEU A 383 3.94 -23.23 7.67
N VAL A 384 3.42 -22.04 7.36
CA VAL A 384 1.99 -21.77 7.29
C VAL A 384 1.32 -22.62 6.21
N LEU A 385 1.92 -22.75 5.03
CA LEU A 385 1.40 -23.62 3.97
C LEU A 385 1.36 -25.09 4.41
N CYS A 386 2.44 -25.60 5.01
CA CYS A 386 2.52 -26.98 5.51
C CYS A 386 1.50 -27.25 6.62
N LEU A 387 1.39 -26.35 7.61
CA LEU A 387 0.37 -26.44 8.66
C LEU A 387 -1.03 -26.42 8.05
N PHE A 388 -1.26 -25.59 7.03
CA PHE A 388 -2.56 -25.55 6.37
C PHE A 388 -2.94 -26.87 5.69
N ILE A 389 -1.97 -27.60 5.12
CA ILE A 389 -2.20 -28.97 4.59
C ILE A 389 -2.62 -29.92 5.71
N ILE A 390 -1.97 -29.87 6.88
CA ILE A 390 -2.33 -30.74 8.02
C ILE A 390 -3.76 -30.43 8.49
N PHE A 391 -4.10 -29.14 8.56
CA PHE A 391 -5.42 -28.67 8.95
C PHE A 391 -6.46 -28.70 7.83
N ILE A 392 -6.09 -29.13 6.61
CA ILE A 392 -6.98 -29.09 5.43
C ILE A 392 -8.25 -29.91 5.67
N LYS A 393 -8.16 -31.02 6.42
CA LYS A 393 -9.33 -31.84 6.78
C LYS A 393 -10.36 -31.04 7.57
N LYS A 394 -9.93 -30.10 8.42
CA LYS A 394 -10.82 -29.21 9.18
C LYS A 394 -11.47 -28.12 8.31
N PHE A 395 -10.89 -27.84 7.15
CA PHE A 395 -11.35 -26.82 6.21
C PHE A 395 -11.92 -27.38 4.91
N LYS A 396 -11.88 -28.70 4.69
CA LYS A 396 -12.25 -29.36 3.42
C LYS A 396 -13.67 -29.05 2.98
N ASN A 397 -14.58 -28.85 3.94
CA ASN A 397 -15.98 -28.51 3.65
C ASN A 397 -16.17 -27.02 3.31
N ASN A 398 -15.20 -26.16 3.64
CA ASN A 398 -15.22 -24.75 3.29
C ASN A 398 -14.37 -24.48 2.04
N LYS A 399 -14.99 -24.65 0.87
CA LYS A 399 -14.34 -24.43 -0.42
C LYS A 399 -13.76 -23.01 -0.57
N ALA A 400 -14.34 -21.99 0.07
CA ALA A 400 -13.83 -20.61 0.00
C ALA A 400 -12.42 -20.50 0.60
N ILE A 401 -12.23 -21.11 1.77
CA ILE A 401 -10.94 -21.16 2.45
C ILE A 401 -9.91 -21.93 1.61
N LEU A 402 -10.32 -23.03 0.97
CA LEU A 402 -9.45 -23.78 0.05
C LEU A 402 -9.04 -22.93 -1.17
N PHE A 403 -9.94 -22.11 -1.72
CA PHE A 403 -9.61 -21.19 -2.80
C PHE A 403 -8.54 -20.17 -2.40
N ILE A 404 -8.62 -19.58 -1.19
CA ILE A 404 -7.56 -18.68 -0.68
C ILE A 404 -6.21 -19.41 -0.64
N TYR A 405 -6.19 -20.65 -0.17
CA TYR A 405 -4.97 -21.46 -0.11
C TYR A 405 -4.39 -21.76 -1.51
N VAL A 406 -5.23 -22.15 -2.47
CA VAL A 406 -4.79 -22.39 -3.86
C VAL A 406 -4.26 -21.11 -4.50
N ILE A 407 -4.91 -19.97 -4.27
CA ILE A 407 -4.44 -18.68 -4.78
C ILE A 407 -3.12 -18.27 -4.09
N ALA A 408 -2.91 -18.60 -2.81
CA ALA A 408 -1.65 -18.37 -2.12
C ALA A 408 -0.49 -19.17 -2.76
N LEU A 409 -0.74 -20.44 -3.12
CA LEU A 409 0.23 -21.26 -3.85
C LEU A 409 0.51 -20.67 -5.24
N LEU A 410 -0.53 -20.27 -5.97
CA LEU A 410 -0.38 -19.63 -7.27
C LEU A 410 0.44 -18.34 -7.18
N GLN A 411 0.16 -17.48 -6.20
CA GLN A 411 0.95 -16.27 -5.95
C GLN A 411 2.42 -16.63 -5.72
N LEU A 412 2.70 -17.62 -4.88
CA LEU A 412 4.08 -18.02 -4.59
C LEU A 412 4.80 -18.54 -5.86
N VAL A 413 4.12 -19.33 -6.69
CA VAL A 413 4.67 -19.79 -7.99
C VAL A 413 4.96 -18.62 -8.93
N VAL A 414 4.02 -17.68 -9.08
CA VAL A 414 4.22 -16.47 -9.89
C VAL A 414 5.41 -15.65 -9.36
N LEU A 415 5.54 -15.56 -8.03
CA LEU A 415 6.63 -14.85 -7.38
C LEU A 415 7.99 -15.55 -7.57
N PHE A 416 8.05 -16.89 -7.55
CA PHE A 416 9.28 -17.60 -7.90
C PHE A 416 9.72 -17.33 -9.35
N ILE A 417 8.79 -17.16 -10.27
CA ILE A 417 9.11 -16.81 -11.66
C ILE A 417 9.60 -15.36 -11.79
N THR A 418 9.14 -14.46 -10.91
CA THR A 418 9.37 -13.01 -11.02
C THR A 418 10.36 -12.46 -10.01
N SER A 419 10.00 -12.35 -8.72
CA SER A 419 10.88 -11.95 -7.62
C SER A 419 10.23 -12.32 -6.27
N PRO A 420 10.68 -13.37 -5.57
CA PRO A 420 9.98 -13.92 -4.40
C PRO A 420 10.29 -13.20 -3.08
N GLN A 421 10.12 -11.88 -3.05
CA GLN A 421 10.30 -11.07 -1.84
C GLN A 421 9.13 -11.26 -0.88
N PHE A 422 9.40 -11.33 0.43
CA PHE A 422 8.34 -11.62 1.41
C PHE A 422 7.19 -10.63 1.38
N ARG A 423 7.50 -9.35 1.17
CA ARG A 423 6.51 -8.29 1.13
C ARG A 423 5.38 -8.51 0.11
N PHE A 424 5.58 -9.34 -0.91
CA PHE A 424 4.57 -9.63 -1.94
C PHE A 424 3.62 -10.80 -1.60
N TYR A 425 3.96 -11.67 -0.65
CA TYR A 425 3.09 -12.79 -0.23
C TYR A 425 2.60 -12.66 1.22
N MET A 426 3.04 -11.65 1.98
CA MET A 426 2.58 -11.37 3.34
C MET A 426 1.05 -11.31 3.52
N PRO A 427 0.22 -10.79 2.58
CA PRO A 427 -1.23 -10.91 2.67
C PRO A 427 -1.72 -12.35 2.96
N PHE A 428 -1.12 -13.33 2.29
CA PHE A 428 -1.46 -14.73 2.45
C PHE A 428 -0.95 -15.30 3.77
N VAL A 429 0.26 -14.90 4.20
CA VAL A 429 0.79 -15.25 5.52
C VAL A 429 -0.20 -14.81 6.61
N PHE A 430 -0.70 -13.58 6.54
CA PHE A 430 -1.66 -13.07 7.52
C PHE A 430 -2.96 -13.86 7.53
N ILE A 431 -3.66 -13.96 6.40
CA ILE A 431 -4.99 -14.59 6.41
C ILE A 431 -4.92 -16.08 6.77
N LEU A 432 -3.94 -16.82 6.24
CA LEU A 432 -3.79 -18.24 6.55
C LEU A 432 -3.39 -18.45 8.02
N SER A 433 -2.50 -17.60 8.55
CA SER A 433 -2.13 -17.63 9.97
C SER A 433 -3.32 -17.28 10.86
N LEU A 434 -4.13 -16.27 10.54
CA LEU A 434 -5.35 -15.93 11.31
C LEU A 434 -6.34 -17.09 11.33
N LEU A 435 -6.54 -17.75 10.18
CA LEU A 435 -7.41 -18.93 10.10
C LEU A 435 -6.90 -20.08 10.97
N LEU A 436 -5.59 -20.33 10.99
CA LEU A 436 -4.98 -21.35 11.85
C LEU A 436 -5.03 -20.98 13.34
N ILE A 437 -4.61 -19.76 13.69
CA ILE A 437 -4.60 -19.24 15.06
C ILE A 437 -6.00 -19.22 15.65
N SER A 438 -7.04 -18.88 14.87
CA SER A 438 -8.43 -18.89 15.34
C SER A 438 -8.95 -20.28 15.75
N LYS A 439 -8.28 -21.37 15.31
CA LYS A 439 -8.58 -22.73 15.75
C LYS A 439 -7.92 -23.10 17.08
N ILE A 440 -6.91 -22.33 17.49
CA ILE A 440 -6.19 -22.51 18.75
C ILE A 440 -6.75 -21.54 19.80
N ILE A 441 -6.88 -20.26 19.44
CA ILE A 441 -7.38 -19.19 20.32
C ILE A 441 -8.90 -19.11 20.17
N THR A 442 -9.62 -20.00 20.85
CA THR A 442 -11.09 -20.01 20.82
C THR A 442 -11.73 -19.29 22.02
N SER A 443 -11.02 -19.15 23.13
CA SER A 443 -11.54 -18.52 24.34
C SER A 443 -11.32 -17.00 24.35
N GLU A 444 -12.31 -16.27 24.87
CA GLU A 444 -12.25 -14.82 24.99
C GLU A 444 -11.07 -14.36 25.86
N SER A 445 -10.81 -15.04 26.99
CA SER A 445 -9.70 -14.70 27.88
C SER A 445 -8.33 -14.84 27.19
N LEU A 446 -8.15 -15.90 26.41
CA LEU A 446 -6.90 -16.15 25.69
C LEU A 446 -6.70 -15.12 24.58
N ALA A 447 -7.74 -14.83 23.79
CA ALA A 447 -7.70 -13.79 22.76
C ALA A 447 -7.33 -12.41 23.35
N LYS A 448 -7.95 -12.02 24.47
CA LYS A 448 -7.61 -10.77 25.17
C LYS A 448 -6.15 -10.73 25.62
N ARG A 449 -5.61 -11.82 26.18
CA ARG A 449 -4.21 -11.92 26.61
C ARG A 449 -3.25 -11.73 25.43
N PHE A 450 -3.48 -12.42 24.31
CA PHE A 450 -2.63 -12.28 23.12
C PHE A 450 -2.67 -10.87 22.53
N LEU A 451 -3.83 -10.20 22.55
CA LEU A 451 -3.94 -8.80 22.11
C LEU A 451 -3.19 -7.84 23.03
N VAL A 452 -3.29 -8.02 24.34
CA VAL A 452 -2.52 -7.20 25.29
C VAL A 452 -1.02 -7.43 25.08
N LEU A 453 -0.58 -8.68 24.93
CA LEU A 453 0.82 -9.00 24.67
C LEU A 453 1.31 -8.41 23.34
N SER A 454 0.50 -8.43 22.28
CA SER A 454 0.90 -7.83 20.99
C SER A 454 1.03 -6.31 21.09
N VAL A 455 0.13 -5.64 21.81
CA VAL A 455 0.21 -4.20 22.06
C VAL A 455 1.42 -3.84 22.94
N LEU A 456 1.72 -4.64 23.96
CA LEU A 456 2.93 -4.47 24.78
C LEU A 456 4.21 -4.68 23.96
N ALA A 457 4.22 -5.64 23.04
CA ALA A 457 5.38 -5.88 22.17
C ALA A 457 5.65 -4.71 21.21
N VAL A 458 4.61 -3.99 20.77
CA VAL A 458 4.75 -2.78 19.94
C VAL A 458 5.38 -1.61 20.72
N LEU A 459 5.12 -1.51 22.03
CA LEU A 459 5.73 -0.45 22.87
C LEU A 459 7.26 -0.54 22.89
N ILE A 460 7.83 -1.74 22.79
CA ILE A 460 9.27 -1.97 22.94
C ILE A 460 10.09 -1.16 21.91
N PRO A 461 9.93 -1.34 20.59
CA PRO A 461 10.70 -0.58 19.59
C PRO A 461 10.34 0.91 19.53
N LEU A 462 9.17 1.31 20.05
CA LEU A 462 8.74 2.70 20.09
C LEU A 462 9.45 3.49 21.20
N VAL A 463 9.70 2.84 22.34
CA VAL A 463 10.32 3.46 23.52
C VAL A 463 11.81 3.18 23.60
N PHE A 464 12.24 1.97 23.25
CA PHE A 464 13.63 1.52 23.37
C PHE A 464 14.29 1.41 22.00
N ASN A 465 15.51 1.92 21.91
CA ASN A 465 16.34 1.67 20.75
C ASN A 465 16.81 0.21 20.79
N ILE A 466 16.40 -0.59 19.81
CA ILE A 466 16.79 -2.00 19.74
C ILE A 466 18.03 -2.12 18.84
N PRO A 467 19.19 -2.55 19.37
CA PRO A 467 20.40 -2.72 18.57
C PRO A 467 20.14 -3.63 17.35
N ASN A 468 20.70 -3.28 16.19
CA ASN A 468 20.54 -3.96 14.90
C ASN A 468 19.15 -3.87 14.24
N LEU A 469 18.15 -3.29 14.91
CA LEU A 469 16.87 -2.92 14.33
C LEU A 469 16.90 -1.42 14.03
N LYS A 470 16.77 -1.04 12.75
CA LYS A 470 16.69 0.38 12.34
C LYS A 470 15.31 0.95 12.67
N THR A 471 14.92 0.94 13.94
CA THR A 471 13.66 1.50 14.45
C THR A 471 13.85 2.92 14.96
N SER A 472 12.83 3.74 14.80
CA SER A 472 12.77 5.10 15.34
C SER A 472 12.15 5.08 16.73
N THR A 473 12.79 5.69 17.72
CA THR A 473 12.18 5.92 19.02
C THR A 473 11.32 7.18 19.01
N PHE A 474 10.25 7.16 19.80
CA PHE A 474 9.39 8.31 20.01
C PHE A 474 10.06 9.33 20.93
N SER A 475 9.86 10.62 20.63
CA SER A 475 10.28 11.75 21.47
C SER A 475 9.05 12.57 21.88
N THR A 476 9.04 13.09 23.11
CA THR A 476 7.97 13.99 23.60
C THR A 476 7.90 15.29 22.82
N SER A 477 8.98 15.69 22.13
CA SER A 477 8.95 16.80 21.17
C SER A 477 7.92 16.58 20.06
N TYR A 478 7.54 15.33 19.78
CA TYR A 478 6.59 14.99 18.72
C TYR A 478 5.11 15.00 19.15
N LEU A 479 4.79 15.46 20.37
CA LEU A 479 3.41 15.51 20.86
C LEU A 479 2.54 16.45 20.02
N ILE A 480 3.02 17.65 19.72
CA ILE A 480 2.29 18.63 18.89
C ILE A 480 2.65 18.39 17.42
N GLU A 481 3.87 18.76 17.03
CA GLU A 481 4.39 18.63 15.67
C GLU A 481 5.08 17.28 15.44
N PRO A 482 4.82 16.55 14.34
CA PRO A 482 5.61 15.37 14.01
C PRO A 482 7.03 15.72 13.56
N HIS A 483 7.90 14.69 13.56
CA HIS A 483 9.19 14.72 12.88
C HIS A 483 9.02 15.04 11.38
N GLY A 484 10.10 15.51 10.73
CA GLY A 484 10.11 15.70 9.28
C GLY A 484 9.94 14.40 8.49
N ASN A 485 9.51 14.53 7.24
CA ASN A 485 9.22 13.41 6.34
C ASN A 485 10.43 12.54 5.97
N SER A 486 11.67 13.03 6.17
CA SER A 486 12.92 12.28 6.04
C SER A 486 13.59 12.20 7.40
N ARG A 487 14.25 11.07 7.68
CA ARG A 487 15.11 10.91 8.87
C ARG A 487 16.43 11.66 8.76
N PHE A 488 16.83 12.07 7.56
CA PHE A 488 18.12 12.72 7.29
C PHE A 488 17.94 14.24 7.17
N ALA A 489 18.99 14.99 7.53
CA ALA A 489 19.01 16.43 7.34
C ALA A 489 18.98 16.80 5.84
N LYS A 490 18.34 17.93 5.52
CA LYS A 490 18.07 18.41 4.16
C LYS A 490 19.31 19.03 3.47
N ASP A 491 20.53 18.64 3.84
CA ASP A 491 21.74 19.20 3.24
C ASP A 491 21.98 18.58 1.86
N TYR A 492 22.11 19.43 0.85
CA TYR A 492 22.35 19.01 -0.53
C TYR A 492 23.39 19.88 -1.23
N GLN A 493 23.82 19.41 -2.39
CA GLN A 493 24.64 20.14 -3.34
C GLN A 493 23.97 20.07 -4.71
N THR A 494 24.02 21.17 -5.46
CA THR A 494 23.52 21.21 -6.84
C THR A 494 24.65 20.88 -7.81
N ILE A 495 24.38 20.01 -8.78
CA ILE A 495 25.28 19.65 -9.87
C ILE A 495 24.62 20.09 -11.18
N ASN A 496 25.33 20.87 -11.98
CA ASN A 496 24.91 21.24 -13.34
C ASN A 496 25.30 20.13 -14.32
N LEU A 497 24.33 19.67 -15.12
CA LEU A 497 24.46 18.58 -16.07
C LEU A 497 23.84 18.98 -17.41
N GLY A 498 24.63 19.54 -18.33
CA GLY A 498 24.10 19.95 -19.63
C GLY A 498 22.96 20.96 -19.48
N ASN A 499 21.75 20.61 -19.95
CA ASN A 499 20.57 21.46 -19.83
C ASN A 499 19.72 21.22 -18.56
N THR A 500 20.18 20.38 -17.62
CA THR A 500 19.51 20.16 -16.34
C THR A 500 20.43 20.51 -15.18
N HIS A 501 19.85 20.84 -14.04
CA HIS A 501 20.52 20.78 -12.74
C HIS A 501 19.93 19.62 -11.94
N ILE A 502 20.68 19.06 -11.00
CA ILE A 502 20.21 18.05 -10.04
C ILE A 502 20.67 18.40 -8.64
N ASN A 503 19.87 18.05 -7.63
CA ASN A 503 20.23 18.22 -6.23
C ASN A 503 20.60 16.85 -5.64
N THR A 504 21.85 16.70 -5.16
CA THR A 504 22.32 15.47 -4.50
C THR A 504 22.40 15.67 -2.98
N PRO A 505 21.88 14.73 -2.17
CA PRO A 505 22.02 14.81 -0.71
C PRO A 505 23.48 14.64 -0.29
N LYS A 506 23.88 15.34 0.79
CA LYS A 506 25.22 15.20 1.41
C LYS A 506 25.27 14.12 2.48
N ASN A 507 24.16 13.88 3.16
CA ASN A 507 24.11 13.04 4.38
C ASN A 507 23.53 11.63 4.14
N ILE A 508 23.36 11.22 2.88
CA ILE A 508 22.72 9.94 2.52
C ILE A 508 23.69 9.12 1.67
N ASN A 509 24.26 8.08 2.28
CA ASN A 509 25.38 7.31 1.72
C ASN A 509 24.96 5.97 1.08
N PHE A 510 23.72 5.84 0.60
CA PHE A 510 23.29 4.65 -0.13
C PHE A 510 22.79 5.00 -1.52
N PHE A 511 23.00 4.08 -2.47
CA PHE A 511 22.90 4.30 -3.91
C PHE A 511 21.61 4.99 -4.38
N TRP A 512 20.46 4.55 -3.89
CA TRP A 512 19.14 5.08 -4.27
C TRP A 512 18.64 6.21 -3.36
N GLY A 513 19.48 6.75 -2.48
CA GLY A 513 19.05 7.65 -1.41
C GLY A 513 18.94 9.10 -1.85
N THR A 514 17.78 9.71 -1.65
CA THR A 514 17.47 11.10 -2.00
C THR A 514 16.86 11.91 -0.85
N GLY A 515 16.20 11.25 0.11
CA GLY A 515 15.57 11.88 1.27
C GLY A 515 14.56 12.96 0.87
N ASN A 516 14.53 14.06 1.63
CA ASN A 516 13.69 15.24 1.33
C ASN A 516 14.44 16.34 0.55
N THR A 517 15.41 15.94 -0.29
CA THR A 517 16.17 16.87 -1.14
C THR A 517 15.23 17.57 -2.14
N PRO A 518 15.42 18.87 -2.45
CA PRO A 518 14.60 19.58 -3.44
C PRO A 518 14.64 18.95 -4.84
N LEU A 519 13.53 19.06 -5.58
CA LEU A 519 13.46 18.58 -6.96
C LEU A 519 14.37 19.38 -7.90
N PRO A 520 14.93 18.75 -8.95
CA PRO A 520 15.01 17.32 -9.18
C PRO A 520 16.11 16.67 -8.31
N ALA A 521 15.74 15.72 -7.46
CA ALA A 521 16.68 15.04 -6.57
C ALA A 521 17.29 13.80 -7.23
N LEU A 522 18.61 13.64 -7.12
CA LEU A 522 19.34 12.47 -7.62
C LEU A 522 20.61 12.24 -6.81
N ASN A 523 20.87 11.00 -6.40
CA ASN A 523 22.09 10.65 -5.69
C ASN A 523 23.31 10.69 -6.63
N ALA A 524 24.40 11.33 -6.22
CA ALA A 524 25.64 11.41 -6.98
C ALA A 524 26.25 10.02 -7.31
N GLN A 525 26.13 9.03 -6.41
CA GLN A 525 26.59 7.67 -6.67
C GLN A 525 25.79 7.01 -7.80
N GLN A 526 24.47 7.19 -7.81
CA GLN A 526 23.61 6.71 -8.90
C GLN A 526 23.97 7.39 -10.21
N LEU A 527 24.12 8.72 -10.21
CA LEU A 527 24.50 9.47 -11.40
C LEU A 527 25.81 8.97 -12.00
N GLU A 528 26.87 8.88 -11.19
CA GLU A 528 28.18 8.48 -11.68
C GLU A 528 28.14 7.04 -12.18
N TYR A 529 27.43 6.14 -11.49
CA TYR A 529 27.25 4.77 -11.95
C TYR A 529 26.59 4.69 -13.33
N PHE A 530 25.53 5.45 -13.58
CA PHE A 530 24.84 5.45 -14.87
C PHE A 530 25.71 6.07 -15.98
N LYS A 531 26.45 7.12 -15.63
CA LYS A 531 27.40 7.77 -16.54
C LYS A 531 28.56 6.85 -16.92
N THR A 532 29.13 6.11 -15.98
CA THR A 532 30.25 5.20 -16.23
C THR A 532 29.82 3.92 -16.95
N ASN A 533 28.74 3.28 -16.49
CA ASN A 533 28.37 1.93 -16.94
C ASN A 533 27.41 1.91 -18.14
N PHE A 534 26.53 2.92 -18.25
CA PHE A 534 25.55 3.00 -19.34
C PHE A 534 25.82 4.16 -20.30
N LYS A 535 26.78 5.03 -20.00
CA LYS A 535 27.09 6.23 -20.79
C LYS A 535 25.86 7.11 -21.01
N VAL A 536 25.00 7.23 -20.00
CA VAL A 536 23.81 8.10 -20.06
C VAL A 536 23.80 9.09 -18.91
N ILE A 537 23.19 10.25 -19.15
CA ILE A 537 22.84 11.22 -18.12
C ILE A 537 21.37 11.66 -18.31
N PRO A 538 20.63 11.95 -17.22
CA PRO A 538 19.31 12.55 -17.35
C PRO A 538 19.44 13.97 -17.92
N GLN A 539 18.54 14.36 -18.83
CA GLN A 539 18.41 15.71 -19.37
C GLN A 539 16.94 16.11 -19.38
N GLN A 540 16.66 17.40 -19.19
CA GLN A 540 15.30 17.93 -19.31
C GLN A 540 14.89 17.94 -20.78
N ARG A 541 13.59 17.71 -21.04
CA ARG A 541 13.02 17.74 -22.38
C ARG A 541 12.88 19.17 -22.92
N THR A 542 12.61 20.12 -22.05
CA THR A 542 12.56 21.58 -22.31
C THR A 542 13.18 22.32 -21.12
N GLU A 543 13.06 23.65 -21.07
CA GLU A 543 13.48 24.43 -19.89
C GLU A 543 12.54 24.22 -18.68
N ASP A 544 11.30 23.76 -18.90
CA ASP A 544 10.32 23.47 -17.85
C ASP A 544 10.50 22.04 -17.30
N LEU A 545 10.64 21.92 -15.98
CA LEU A 545 10.71 20.62 -15.29
C LEU A 545 9.45 19.77 -15.50
N LYS A 546 8.29 20.42 -15.71
CA LYS A 546 7.01 19.73 -15.94
C LYS A 546 7.02 18.87 -17.21
N ASP A 547 7.79 19.27 -18.22
CA ASP A 547 7.86 18.54 -19.49
C ASP A 547 8.68 17.24 -19.35
N GLY A 548 9.48 17.13 -18.30
CA GLY A 548 10.10 15.88 -17.86
C GLY A 548 11.47 15.59 -18.45
N PHE A 549 11.86 14.31 -18.42
CA PHE A 549 13.25 13.89 -18.62
C PHE A 549 13.41 12.79 -19.66
N TYR A 550 14.60 12.71 -20.23
CA TYR A 550 15.06 11.58 -21.05
C TYR A 550 16.54 11.30 -20.78
N PHE A 551 17.01 10.12 -21.14
CA PHE A 551 18.44 9.82 -21.12
C PHE A 551 19.13 10.31 -22.40
N LYS A 552 20.17 11.15 -22.22
CA LYS A 552 21.09 11.54 -23.30
C LYS A 552 22.35 10.69 -23.23
N THR A 553 22.69 10.03 -24.33
CA THR A 553 23.93 9.27 -24.47
C THR A 553 25.14 10.23 -24.47
N LYS A 554 26.15 9.93 -23.65
CA LYS A 554 27.48 10.52 -23.76
C LYS A 554 28.32 9.68 -24.70
N HIS A 555 28.88 10.33 -25.72
CA HIS A 555 29.92 9.74 -26.57
C HIS A 555 31.25 9.70 -25.83
#